data_AF-A0A1Q3Z0B5-F1
#
_entry.id   AF-A0A1Q3Z0B5-F1
#
_cell.length_a   1.000
_cell.length_b   1.000
_cell.length_c   1.000
_cell.angle_alpha   90.00
_cell.angle_beta   90.00
_cell.angle_gamma   90.00
#
_symmetry.space_group_name_H-M   'P 1'
#
loop_
_entity.id
_entity.type
_entity.pdbx_description
1 polymer ?
#
loop_
_entity_poly.entity_id
_entity_poly.type
_entity_poly.pdbx_seq_one_letter_code
_entity_poly.pdbx_strand_id
1 'polypeptide(L)'
;MNRIDLKRLASYDEDFALWSAEQAALLRAGKLERVDLENVAEEIESLGRSDRYEIDSRMEVLIQHLLKWQFQPEKRTNSWKASIREQRMRIARLIAESPSLKPYPATSVAGSFTIALDKAISETQLPESAFPATCPYTAAQILDDTFWPGPSK
;
A
#
# COMPACT_ATOMS: atom_id res chain seq x y z
N MET A 1 25.21 36.29 -7.15
CA MET A 1 25.96 35.04 -7.34
C MET A 1 25.97 34.30 -6.01
N ASN A 2 25.00 33.42 -5.76
CA ASN A 2 25.02 32.57 -4.57
C ASN A 2 25.82 31.31 -4.89
N ARG A 3 27.05 31.26 -4.40
CA ARG A 3 27.85 30.04 -4.33
C ARG A 3 27.25 29.18 -3.22
N ILE A 4 26.57 28.10 -3.61
CA ILE A 4 26.24 27.03 -2.69
C ILE A 4 27.56 26.38 -2.27
N ASP A 5 27.87 26.43 -0.98
CA ASP A 5 29.10 25.89 -0.40
C ASP A 5 28.96 24.37 -0.31
N LEU A 6 29.68 23.67 -1.18
CA LEU A 6 29.50 22.25 -1.51
C LEU A 6 30.23 21.30 -0.54
N LYS A 7 30.47 21.72 0.71
CA LYS A 7 31.44 21.09 1.61
C LYS A 7 30.87 20.26 2.76
N ARG A 8 29.57 20.00 2.77
CA ARG A 8 28.99 18.99 3.66
C ARG A 8 27.76 18.44 2.96
N LEU A 9 27.89 17.29 2.31
CA LEU A 9 26.71 16.50 1.95
C LEU A 9 25.94 16.28 3.25
N ALA A 10 24.66 16.63 3.28
CA ALA A 10 23.82 16.23 4.40
C ALA A 10 23.97 14.71 4.55
N SER A 11 24.29 14.25 5.76
CA SER A 11 24.37 12.82 6.00
C SER A 11 23.00 12.21 5.71
N TYR A 12 22.97 11.11 4.96
CA TYR A 12 21.77 10.33 4.66
C TYR A 12 20.93 10.08 5.93
N ASP A 13 21.59 9.84 7.06
CA ASP A 13 20.96 9.55 8.36
C ASP A 13 20.50 10.79 9.16
N GLU A 14 20.97 11.99 8.81
CA GLU A 14 20.69 13.22 9.58
C GLU A 14 19.55 14.05 8.97
N ASP A 15 19.47 14.15 7.64
CA ASP A 15 18.42 14.88 6.93
C ASP A 15 18.18 14.29 5.54
N PHE A 16 17.37 13.24 5.48
CA PHE A 16 17.04 12.52 4.26
C PHE A 16 16.43 13.42 3.17
N ALA A 17 15.60 14.39 3.56
CA ALA A 17 14.93 15.27 2.61
C ALA A 17 15.94 16.21 1.92
N LEU A 18 16.85 16.79 2.70
CA LEU A 18 17.94 17.60 2.17
C LEU A 18 18.90 16.77 1.33
N TRP A 19 19.35 15.61 1.82
CA TRP A 19 20.23 14.69 1.08
C TRP A 19 19.61 14.30 -0.26
N SER A 20 18.35 13.89 -0.28
CA SER A 20 17.63 13.50 -1.51
C SER A 20 17.58 14.64 -2.54
N ALA A 21 17.32 15.87 -2.06
CA ALA A 21 17.30 17.05 -2.92
C ALA A 21 18.69 17.37 -3.50
N GLU A 22 19.76 17.23 -2.70
CA GLU A 22 21.15 17.41 -3.12
C GLU A 22 21.57 16.37 -4.16
N GLN A 23 21.28 15.08 -3.93
CA GLN A 23 21.59 14.01 -4.89
C GLN A 23 20.86 14.24 -6.22
N ALA A 24 19.58 14.61 -6.18
CA ALA A 24 18.82 14.93 -7.38
C ALA A 24 19.40 16.14 -8.14
N ALA A 25 19.92 17.15 -7.43
CA ALA A 25 20.59 18.29 -8.06
C ALA A 25 21.91 17.89 -8.73
N LEU A 26 22.71 17.02 -8.09
CA LEU A 26 23.96 16.51 -8.65
C LEU A 26 23.72 15.66 -9.91
N LEU A 27 22.72 14.76 -9.88
CA LEU A 27 22.29 13.97 -11.03
C LEU A 27 21.86 14.85 -12.20
N ARG A 28 21.01 15.86 -11.95
CA ARG A 28 20.57 16.81 -13.00
C ARG A 28 21.73 17.64 -13.58
N ALA A 29 22.74 17.93 -12.77
CA ALA A 29 23.94 18.66 -13.20
C ALA A 29 25.00 17.76 -13.88
N GLY A 30 24.76 16.45 -13.98
CA GLY A 30 25.70 15.49 -14.57
C GLY A 30 26.97 15.24 -13.74
N LYS A 31 26.99 15.64 -12.46
CA LYS A 31 28.15 15.54 -11.56
C LYS A 31 28.20 14.18 -10.86
N LEU A 32 28.25 13.12 -11.67
CA LEU A 32 28.15 11.73 -11.19
C LEU A 32 29.25 11.36 -10.20
N GLU A 33 30.43 11.98 -10.30
CA GLU A 33 31.57 11.78 -9.40
C GLU A 33 31.31 12.22 -7.95
N ARG A 34 30.21 12.95 -7.72
CA ARG A 34 29.82 13.47 -6.42
C ARG A 34 28.52 12.86 -5.88
N VAL A 35 27.86 12.04 -6.69
CA VAL A 35 26.64 11.36 -6.30
C VAL A 35 27.00 10.21 -5.37
N ASP A 36 26.20 10.07 -4.31
CA ASP A 36 26.24 8.92 -3.43
C ASP A 36 25.53 7.73 -4.09
N LEU A 37 26.23 7.09 -5.02
CA LEU A 37 25.64 6.12 -5.95
C LEU A 37 25.03 4.89 -5.26
N GLU A 38 25.62 4.42 -4.16
CA GLU A 38 25.16 3.24 -3.44
C GLU A 38 23.82 3.51 -2.75
N ASN A 39 23.75 4.58 -1.95
CA ASN A 39 22.52 4.97 -1.26
C ASN A 39 21.42 5.39 -2.25
N VAL A 40 21.76 6.05 -3.37
CA VAL A 40 20.78 6.38 -4.42
C VAL A 40 20.22 5.12 -5.09
N ALA A 41 21.06 4.12 -5.37
CA ALA A 41 20.60 2.86 -5.94
C ALA A 41 19.71 2.10 -4.97
N GLU A 42 20.10 2.03 -3.70
CA GLU A 42 19.29 1.41 -2.65
C GLU A 42 17.92 2.10 -2.52
N GLU A 43 17.86 3.43 -2.58
CA GLU A 43 16.59 4.17 -2.54
C GLU A 43 15.71 3.88 -3.75
N ILE A 44 16.27 3.79 -4.96
CA ILE A 44 15.49 3.43 -6.15
C ILE A 44 14.91 2.01 -6.02
N GLU A 45 15.70 1.07 -5.46
CA GLU A 45 15.23 -0.28 -5.15
C GLU A 45 14.21 -0.31 -3.99
N SER A 46 14.34 0.60 -3.02
CA SER A 46 13.43 0.75 -1.88
C SER A 46 12.04 1.20 -2.35
N LEU A 47 11.96 2.16 -3.29
CA LEU A 47 10.69 2.69 -3.82
C LEU A 47 9.81 1.60 -4.44
N GLY A 48 10.38 0.66 -5.19
CA GLY A 48 9.64 -0.46 -5.77
C GLY A 48 9.17 -1.49 -4.72
N ARG A 49 9.84 -1.57 -3.57
CA ARG A 49 9.42 -2.39 -2.43
C ARG A 49 8.32 -1.69 -1.62
N SER A 50 8.45 -0.39 -1.36
CA SER A 50 7.48 0.39 -0.59
C SER A 50 6.09 0.38 -1.22
N ASP A 51 6.00 0.54 -2.55
CA ASP A 51 4.70 0.51 -3.24
C ASP A 51 4.01 -0.85 -3.10
N ARG A 52 4.77 -1.95 -3.14
CA ARG A 52 4.25 -3.30 -2.95
C ARG A 52 3.75 -3.52 -1.52
N TYR A 53 4.54 -3.13 -0.53
CA TYR A 53 4.14 -3.19 0.88
C TYR A 53 2.88 -2.35 1.16
N GLU A 54 2.79 -1.18 0.54
CA GLU A 54 1.62 -0.32 0.67
C GLU A 54 0.38 -0.96 0.03
N ILE A 55 0.50 -1.60 -1.14
CA ILE A 55 -0.60 -2.38 -1.72
C ILE A 55 -1.02 -3.51 -0.78
N ASP A 56 -0.08 -4.26 -0.22
CA ASP A 56 -0.37 -5.37 0.71
C ASP A 56 -1.12 -4.88 1.94
N SER A 57 -0.63 -3.82 2.59
CA SER A 57 -1.26 -3.18 3.75
C SER A 57 -2.70 -2.73 3.46
N ARG A 58 -2.92 -2.12 2.29
CA ARG A 58 -4.26 -1.66 1.87
C ARG A 58 -5.19 -2.82 1.53
N MET A 59 -4.66 -3.87 0.90
CA MET A 59 -5.39 -5.10 0.60
C MET A 59 -5.84 -5.81 1.88
N GLU A 60 -4.99 -5.88 2.91
CA GLU A 60 -5.36 -6.44 4.22
C GLU A 60 -6.57 -5.72 4.83
N VAL A 61 -6.50 -4.39 4.93
CA VAL A 61 -7.58 -3.58 5.50
C VAL A 61 -8.86 -3.70 4.67
N LEU A 62 -8.72 -3.67 3.33
CA LEU A 62 -9.85 -3.81 2.42
C LEU A 62 -10.55 -5.16 2.59
N ILE A 63 -9.79 -6.27 2.56
CA ILE A 63 -10.33 -7.62 2.73
C ILE A 63 -10.97 -7.77 4.12
N GLN A 64 -10.35 -7.26 5.17
CA GLN A 64 -10.89 -7.30 6.54
C GLN A 64 -12.28 -6.65 6.58
N HIS A 65 -12.43 -5.46 5.99
CA HIS A 65 -13.72 -4.79 5.95
C HIS A 65 -14.74 -5.49 5.03
N LEU A 66 -14.32 -6.12 3.93
CA LEU A 66 -15.21 -6.92 3.09
C LEU A 66 -15.73 -8.16 3.83
N LEU A 67 -14.88 -8.84 4.62
CA LEU A 67 -15.31 -9.94 5.49
C LEU A 67 -16.32 -9.47 6.52
N LYS A 68 -16.01 -8.39 7.26
CA LYS A 68 -16.94 -7.78 8.22
C LYS A 68 -18.27 -7.39 7.56
N TRP A 69 -18.21 -6.84 6.35
CA TRP A 69 -19.38 -6.45 5.57
C TRP A 69 -20.25 -7.66 5.17
N GLN A 70 -19.64 -8.78 4.80
CA GLN A 70 -20.34 -10.00 4.42
C GLN A 70 -20.95 -10.71 5.62
N PHE A 71 -20.18 -10.87 6.71
CA PHE A 71 -20.51 -11.76 7.82
C PHE A 71 -21.17 -11.06 9.02
N GLN A 72 -21.24 -9.72 9.03
CA GLN A 72 -22.01 -8.95 10.01
C GLN A 72 -22.94 -7.93 9.32
N PRO A 73 -23.92 -8.38 8.51
CA PRO A 73 -24.82 -7.50 7.75
C PRO A 73 -25.59 -6.50 8.62
N GLU A 74 -25.90 -6.86 9.87
CA GLU A 74 -26.55 -6.05 10.88
C GLU A 74 -25.67 -4.90 11.41
N LYS A 75 -24.34 -5.05 11.35
CA LYS A 75 -23.37 -4.04 11.82
C LYS A 75 -22.79 -3.17 10.71
N ARG A 76 -23.31 -3.25 9.49
CA ARG A 76 -22.85 -2.40 8.36
C ARG A 76 -23.05 -0.93 8.68
N THR A 77 -21.95 -0.18 8.73
CA THR A 77 -21.93 1.27 8.99
C THR A 77 -21.42 2.07 7.79
N ASN A 78 -21.73 3.37 7.76
CA ASN A 78 -21.15 4.30 6.80
C ASN A 78 -19.63 4.40 6.94
N SER A 79 -19.09 4.22 8.16
CA SER A 79 -17.65 4.18 8.40
C SER A 79 -16.98 3.02 7.66
N TRP A 80 -17.51 1.79 7.77
CA TRP A 80 -16.97 0.64 7.04
C TRP A 80 -17.06 0.83 5.52
N LYS A 81 -18.17 1.42 5.04
CA LYS A 81 -18.35 1.76 3.63
C LYS A 81 -17.28 2.76 3.16
N ALA A 82 -16.97 3.77 3.97
CA ALA A 82 -15.93 4.75 3.69
C ALA A 82 -14.55 4.09 3.66
N SER A 83 -14.22 3.24 4.64
CA SER A 83 -12.94 2.51 4.68
C SER A 83 -12.74 1.63 3.44
N ILE A 84 -13.75 0.87 3.01
CA ILE A 84 -13.68 0.04 1.80
C ILE A 84 -13.38 0.90 0.56
N ARG A 85 -14.12 1.99 0.38
CA ARG A 85 -13.94 2.91 -0.75
C ARG A 85 -12.57 3.59 -0.72
N GLU A 86 -12.12 4.00 0.46
CA GLU A 86 -10.81 4.62 0.61
C GLU A 86 -9.69 3.66 0.20
N GLN A 87 -9.71 2.41 0.67
CA GLN A 87 -8.65 1.47 0.30
C GLN A 87 -8.64 1.18 -1.21
N ARG A 88 -9.81 0.99 -1.83
CA ARG A 88 -9.91 0.84 -3.30
C ARG A 88 -9.33 2.03 -4.05
N MET A 89 -9.74 3.24 -3.69
CA MET A 89 -9.24 4.48 -4.29
C MET A 89 -7.72 4.61 -4.14
N ARG A 90 -7.18 4.29 -2.96
CA ARG A 90 -5.75 4.41 -2.68
C ARG A 90 -4.92 3.39 -3.46
N ILE A 91 -5.38 2.13 -3.55
CA ILE A 91 -4.75 1.11 -4.39
C ILE A 91 -4.79 1.54 -5.87
N ALA A 92 -5.94 2.02 -6.35
CA ALA A 92 -6.06 2.52 -7.72
C ALA A 92 -5.09 3.68 -8.02
N ARG A 93 -4.88 4.58 -7.04
CA ARG A 93 -3.91 5.67 -7.16
C ARG A 93 -2.46 5.16 -7.23
N LEU A 94 -2.07 4.22 -6.37
CA LEU A 94 -0.72 3.62 -6.41
C LEU A 94 -0.45 2.95 -7.76
N ILE A 95 -1.44 2.23 -8.31
CA ILE A 95 -1.32 1.60 -9.62
C ILE A 95 -1.27 2.64 -10.75
N ALA A 96 -1.98 3.77 -10.62
CA ALA A 96 -1.91 4.85 -11.60
C ALA A 96 -0.53 5.54 -11.61
N GLU A 97 0.11 5.66 -10.45
CA GLU A 97 1.47 6.21 -10.30
C GLU A 97 2.54 5.18 -10.75
N SER A 98 2.30 3.88 -10.54
CA SER A 98 3.18 2.77 -10.90
C SER A 98 2.46 1.67 -11.72
N PRO A 99 2.17 1.87 -13.03
CA PRO A 99 1.35 0.94 -13.83
C PRO A 99 1.88 -0.49 -13.94
N SER A 100 3.18 -0.70 -13.76
CA SER A 100 3.82 -2.02 -13.71
C SER A 100 3.33 -2.88 -12.53
N LEU A 101 2.74 -2.27 -11.50
CA LEU A 101 2.17 -2.96 -10.34
C LEU A 101 0.72 -3.41 -10.54
N LYS A 102 0.08 -3.10 -11.67
CA LYS A 102 -1.28 -3.55 -11.98
C LYS A 102 -1.57 -5.04 -11.74
N PRO A 103 -0.67 -6.01 -12.05
CA PRO A 103 -0.93 -7.42 -11.76
C PRO A 103 -0.71 -7.80 -10.28
N TYR A 104 -0.03 -6.98 -9.48
CA TYR A 104 0.41 -7.33 -8.12
C TYR A 104 -0.72 -7.58 -7.11
N PRO A 105 -1.85 -6.85 -7.11
CA PRO A 105 -2.96 -7.16 -6.20
C PRO A 105 -3.47 -8.60 -6.33
N ALA A 106 -3.40 -9.20 -7.53
CA ALA A 106 -3.79 -10.59 -7.74
C ALA A 106 -2.87 -11.59 -7.02
N THR A 107 -1.56 -11.30 -6.96
CA THR A 107 -0.59 -12.13 -6.23
C THR A 107 -0.63 -11.92 -4.72
N SER A 108 -1.07 -10.73 -4.29
CA SER A 108 -1.14 -10.31 -2.88
C SER A 108 -2.32 -10.94 -2.11
N VAL A 109 -3.43 -11.27 -2.79
CA VAL A 109 -4.70 -11.71 -2.15
C VAL A 109 -4.52 -12.75 -1.05
N ALA A 110 -3.77 -13.82 -1.30
CA ALA A 110 -3.65 -14.93 -0.35
C ALA A 110 -2.95 -14.48 0.95
N GLY A 111 -1.84 -13.75 0.83
CA GLY A 111 -1.09 -13.22 1.98
C GLY A 111 -1.91 -12.19 2.77
N SER A 112 -2.50 -11.21 2.06
CA SER A 112 -3.33 -10.20 2.70
C SER A 112 -4.58 -10.79 3.35
N PHE A 113 -5.16 -11.85 2.79
CA PHE A 113 -6.32 -12.53 3.36
C PHE A 113 -6.01 -13.17 4.72
N THR A 114 -4.86 -13.83 4.88
CA THR A 114 -4.48 -14.45 6.16
C THR A 114 -4.47 -13.42 7.29
N ILE A 115 -3.86 -12.25 7.05
CA ILE A 115 -3.79 -11.17 8.05
C ILE A 115 -5.16 -10.51 8.24
N ALA A 116 -5.90 -10.28 7.15
CA ALA A 116 -7.23 -9.69 7.20
C ALA A 116 -8.24 -10.55 7.97
N LEU A 117 -8.14 -11.88 7.84
CA LEU A 117 -8.99 -12.84 8.53
C LEU A 117 -8.77 -12.77 10.05
N ASP A 118 -7.51 -12.77 10.50
CA ASP A 118 -7.16 -12.64 11.92
C ASP A 118 -7.71 -11.33 12.53
N LYS A 119 -7.53 -10.22 11.81
CA LYS A 119 -8.09 -8.91 12.20
C LYS A 119 -9.62 -8.95 12.24
N ALA A 120 -10.27 -9.58 11.26
CA ALA A 120 -11.72 -9.69 11.21
C ALA A 120 -12.28 -10.55 12.36
N ILE A 121 -11.68 -11.71 12.65
CA ILE A 121 -12.07 -12.56 13.78
C ILE A 121 -11.96 -11.77 15.09
N SER A 122 -10.83 -11.11 15.30
CA SER A 122 -10.55 -10.29 16.50
C SER A 122 -11.59 -9.19 16.71
N GLU A 123 -12.01 -8.49 15.66
CA GLU A 123 -12.97 -7.38 15.77
C GLU A 123 -14.44 -7.81 15.76
N THR A 124 -14.76 -8.90 15.07
CA THR A 124 -16.16 -9.34 14.90
C THR A 124 -16.67 -10.13 16.11
N GLN A 125 -15.76 -10.79 16.85
CA GLN A 125 -16.05 -11.79 17.88
C GLN A 125 -16.85 -13.01 17.35
N LEU A 126 -16.87 -13.22 16.03
CA LEU A 126 -17.42 -14.43 15.43
C LEU A 126 -16.40 -15.57 15.55
N PRO A 127 -16.85 -16.83 15.65
CA PRO A 127 -15.93 -17.97 15.64
C PRO A 127 -15.23 -18.05 14.27
N GLU A 128 -14.00 -18.55 14.26
CA GLU A 128 -13.23 -18.76 13.02
C GLU A 128 -14.00 -19.60 11.99
N SER A 129 -14.81 -20.57 12.45
CA SER A 129 -15.67 -21.40 11.62
C SER A 129 -16.77 -20.65 10.86
N ALA A 130 -17.05 -19.39 11.22
CA ALA A 130 -17.96 -18.53 10.46
C ALA A 130 -17.31 -17.97 9.18
N PHE A 131 -15.99 -18.02 9.07
CA PHE A 131 -15.24 -17.49 7.94
C PHE A 131 -14.71 -18.62 7.04
N PRO A 132 -14.50 -18.35 5.74
CA PRO A 132 -13.94 -19.33 4.82
C PRO A 132 -12.44 -19.55 5.08
N ALA A 133 -11.96 -20.77 4.85
CA ALA A 133 -10.54 -21.11 5.01
C ALA A 133 -9.62 -20.47 3.94
N THR A 134 -10.18 -19.97 2.84
CA THR A 134 -9.46 -19.26 1.77
C THR A 134 -10.24 -18.01 1.39
N CYS A 135 -9.57 -17.04 0.75
CA CYS A 135 -10.22 -15.80 0.37
C CYS A 135 -11.40 -16.08 -0.57
N PRO A 136 -12.63 -15.65 -0.22
CA PRO A 136 -13.81 -15.90 -1.04
C PRO A 136 -13.92 -14.93 -2.24
N TYR A 137 -12.96 -14.02 -2.38
CA TYR A 137 -12.98 -12.95 -3.37
C TYR A 137 -11.76 -13.03 -4.29
N THR A 138 -11.98 -12.77 -5.56
CA THR A 138 -10.90 -12.50 -6.51
C THR A 138 -10.37 -11.07 -6.33
N ALA A 139 -9.14 -10.80 -6.78
CA ALA A 139 -8.61 -9.42 -6.78
C ALA A 139 -9.50 -8.46 -7.58
N ALA A 140 -10.10 -8.93 -8.67
CA ALA A 140 -11.05 -8.13 -9.45
C ALA A 140 -12.27 -7.71 -8.60
N GLN A 141 -12.85 -8.63 -7.84
CA GLN A 141 -13.96 -8.33 -6.93
C GLN A 141 -13.52 -7.42 -5.77
N ILE A 142 -12.35 -7.66 -5.18
CA ILE A 142 -11.81 -6.85 -4.08
C ILE A 142 -11.70 -5.38 -4.52
N LEU A 143 -11.19 -5.14 -5.73
CA LEU A 143 -10.92 -3.80 -6.26
C LEU A 143 -12.13 -3.15 -6.97
N ASP A 144 -13.20 -3.89 -7.23
CA ASP A 144 -14.40 -3.38 -7.90
C ASP A 144 -15.25 -2.51 -6.95
N ASP A 145 -15.42 -1.23 -7.27
CA ASP A 145 -16.22 -0.27 -6.50
C ASP A 145 -17.71 -0.67 -6.35
N THR A 146 -18.21 -1.51 -7.25
CA THR A 146 -19.58 -2.00 -7.26
C THR A 146 -19.75 -3.32 -6.50
N PHE A 147 -18.66 -3.98 -6.11
CA PHE A 147 -18.70 -5.23 -5.36
C PHE A 147 -18.91 -5.00 -3.86
N TRP A 148 -20.01 -5.54 -3.33
CA TRP A 148 -20.38 -5.51 -1.90
C TRP A 148 -20.90 -6.89 -1.47
N PRO A 149 -20.09 -7.72 -0.79
CA PRO A 149 -20.44 -9.12 -0.55
C PRO A 149 -21.55 -9.32 0.50
N GLY A 150 -22.19 -10.49 0.45
CA GLY A 150 -23.29 -10.86 1.36
C GLY A 150 -24.67 -10.38 0.86
N PRO A 151 -25.72 -10.60 1.65
CA PRO A 151 -27.08 -10.26 1.24
C PRO A 151 -27.24 -8.75 1.03
N SER A 152 -28.02 -8.37 0.02
CA SER A 152 -28.49 -6.98 -0.12
C SER A 152 -29.41 -6.67 1.07
N LYS A 153 -29.39 -5.41 1.54
CA LYS A 153 -30.41 -4.93 2.48
C LYS A 153 -31.74 -4.79 1.78
#